data_AF-A0A0F9J3Z7-F1
#
_entry.id   AF-A0A0F9J3Z7-F1
#
_cell.length_a   1.000
_cell.length_b   1.000
_cell.length_c   1.000
_cell.angle_alpha   90.00
_cell.angle_beta   90.00
_cell.angle_gamma   90.00
#
_symmetry.space_group_name_H-M   'P 1'
#
loop_
_entity.id
_entity.type
_entity.pdbx_description
1 polymer ?
#
loop_
_entity_poly.entity_id
_entity_poly.type
_entity_poly.pdbx_seq_one_letter_code
_entity_poly.pdbx_strand_id
1 'polypeptide(L)'
;MILSFPCMGSSKIAFKTLFEQLGIKVVLPDPTNREAIKIGVKHSPEFVCFPFKATLGDFVSAIKKGADTLVMAIDCGPCRFGFYHAVQERLIHDMGYKNINIIPLDQADLLEFNWVKTLQELGGKKDLFAYSKFVKAIIFFLKKAKLLNDIQTAEGLFRAYERNKGDTTNIIKGLNKKLDETNKLTELRKFTNVIKKDFNKLDIDKSRSPLRVGLSGEIHISLEPYVNLDIRR
;
A
#
# COMPACT_ATOMS: atom_id res chain seq x y z
N MET A 1 -20.04 -2.02 -5.77
CA MET A 1 -18.86 -2.19 -4.92
C MET A 1 -17.75 -1.28 -5.42
N ILE A 2 -17.35 -0.36 -4.57
CA ILE A 2 -16.24 0.56 -4.70
C ILE A 2 -15.32 0.29 -3.50
N LEU A 3 -14.18 -0.33 -3.78
CA LEU A 3 -13.27 -0.84 -2.76
C LEU A 3 -12.20 0.19 -2.40
N SER A 4 -11.80 0.21 -1.13
CA SER A 4 -10.62 0.96 -0.67
C SER A 4 -9.81 0.18 0.35
N PHE A 5 -8.60 0.67 0.62
CA PHE A 5 -7.65 0.13 1.59
C PHE A 5 -6.74 1.28 2.10
N PRO A 6 -6.09 1.15 3.27
CA PRO A 6 -5.29 2.22 3.84
C PRO A 6 -4.05 2.57 3.01
N CYS A 7 -3.52 3.79 3.18
CA CYS A 7 -2.22 4.13 2.61
C CYS A 7 -1.11 3.34 3.31
N MET A 8 -0.14 2.88 2.52
CA MET A 8 1.11 2.28 3.01
C MET A 8 2.24 2.67 2.06
N GLY A 9 2.45 3.99 1.89
CA GLY A 9 3.42 4.53 0.95
C GLY A 9 3.15 4.11 -0.50
N SER A 10 4.19 3.65 -1.20
CA SER A 10 4.11 3.26 -2.61
C SER A 10 3.46 1.89 -2.85
N SER A 11 3.31 1.05 -1.82
CA SER A 11 2.68 -0.28 -1.88
C SER A 11 1.25 -0.24 -2.40
N LYS A 12 0.56 0.90 -2.27
CA LYS A 12 -0.78 1.12 -2.80
C LYS A 12 -0.89 0.85 -4.30
N ILE A 13 0.19 1.01 -5.06
CA ILE A 13 0.23 0.72 -6.51
C ILE A 13 0.02 -0.77 -6.77
N ALA A 14 0.66 -1.64 -5.97
CA ALA A 14 0.52 -3.08 -6.12
C ALA A 14 -0.90 -3.53 -5.73
N PHE A 15 -1.41 -3.10 -4.57
CA PHE A 15 -2.76 -3.46 -4.11
C PHE A 15 -3.87 -2.90 -5.01
N LYS A 16 -3.76 -1.64 -5.46
CA LYS A 16 -4.68 -1.07 -6.45
C LYS A 16 -4.74 -1.94 -7.70
N THR A 17 -3.57 -2.33 -8.23
CA THR A 17 -3.48 -3.19 -9.41
C THR A 17 -4.11 -4.56 -9.16
N LEU A 18 -3.93 -5.15 -7.97
CA LEU A 18 -4.54 -6.43 -7.61
C LEU A 18 -6.07 -6.38 -7.77
N PHE A 19 -6.71 -5.42 -7.11
CA PHE A 19 -8.17 -5.31 -7.13
C PHE A 19 -8.70 -4.88 -8.51
N GLU A 20 -8.02 -3.96 -9.21
CA GLU A 20 -8.42 -3.55 -10.55
C GLU A 20 -8.30 -4.68 -11.58
N GLN A 21 -7.29 -5.55 -11.48
CA GLN A 21 -7.18 -6.75 -12.35
C GLN A 21 -8.29 -7.78 -12.08
N LEU A 22 -8.85 -7.78 -10.86
CA LEU A 22 -10.05 -8.57 -10.52
C LEU A 22 -11.35 -7.90 -11.00
N GLY A 23 -11.28 -6.72 -11.62
CA GLY A 23 -12.43 -5.98 -12.12
C GLY A 23 -13.16 -5.16 -11.05
N ILE A 24 -12.53 -4.95 -9.89
CA ILE A 24 -13.08 -4.16 -8.80
C ILE A 24 -12.69 -2.70 -8.98
N LYS A 25 -13.66 -1.79 -8.85
CA LYS A 25 -13.41 -0.35 -8.85
C LYS A 25 -12.73 0.03 -7.54
N VAL A 26 -11.53 0.61 -7.62
CA VAL A 26 -10.76 1.07 -6.44
C VAL A 26 -10.85 2.58 -6.31
N VAL A 27 -11.10 3.06 -5.09
CA VAL A 27 -10.95 4.46 -4.70
C VAL A 27 -9.87 4.52 -3.63
N LEU A 28 -8.82 5.31 -3.86
CA LEU A 28 -7.77 5.51 -2.86
C LEU A 28 -8.13 6.64 -1.89
N PRO A 29 -7.80 6.50 -0.60
CA PRO A 29 -7.87 7.63 0.33
C PRO A 29 -6.93 8.76 -0.10
N ASP A 30 -7.09 9.94 0.49
CA ASP A 30 -6.07 10.97 0.37
C ASP A 30 -4.75 10.46 0.96
N PRO A 31 -3.59 11.00 0.51
CA PRO A 31 -2.33 10.75 1.19
C PRO A 31 -2.51 11.04 2.69
N THR A 32 -2.01 10.13 3.53
CA THR A 32 -2.11 10.25 4.99
C THR A 32 -1.60 11.62 5.40
N ASN A 33 -2.40 12.31 6.20
CA ASN A 33 -2.18 13.70 6.56
C ASN A 33 -2.69 13.98 7.97
N ARG A 34 -2.51 15.23 8.43
CA ARG A 34 -2.88 15.63 9.78
C ARG A 34 -4.35 15.41 10.10
N GLU A 35 -5.24 15.62 9.15
CA GLU A 35 -6.68 15.45 9.35
C GLU A 35 -7.05 13.97 9.47
N ALA A 36 -6.45 13.09 8.66
CA ALA A 36 -6.60 11.64 8.82
C ALA A 36 -6.15 11.20 10.23
N ILE A 37 -4.98 11.66 10.69
CA ILE A 37 -4.49 11.34 12.04
C ILE A 37 -5.42 11.87 13.13
N LYS A 38 -5.92 13.11 13.02
CA LYS A 38 -6.86 13.68 14.00
C LYS A 38 -8.13 12.84 14.13
N ILE A 39 -8.69 12.40 13.00
CA ILE A 39 -9.86 11.51 13.00
C ILE A 39 -9.52 10.20 13.72
N GLY A 40 -8.41 9.59 13.36
CA GLY A 40 -7.90 8.38 14.01
C GLY A 40 -7.78 8.52 15.52
N VAL A 41 -7.08 9.55 15.99
CA VAL A 41 -6.88 9.83 17.42
C VAL A 41 -8.19 10.10 18.14
N LYS A 42 -9.11 10.84 17.53
CA LYS A 42 -10.40 11.22 18.14
C LYS A 42 -11.31 10.01 18.39
N HIS A 43 -11.31 9.04 17.47
CA HIS A 43 -12.27 7.93 17.49
C HIS A 43 -11.68 6.61 17.97
N SER A 44 -10.36 6.49 18.04
CA SER A 44 -9.71 5.25 18.48
C SER A 44 -9.57 5.16 20.00
N PRO A 45 -9.51 3.95 20.57
CA PRO A 45 -9.08 3.76 21.95
C PRO A 45 -7.71 4.38 22.21
N GLU A 46 -7.53 5.01 23.37
CA GLU A 46 -6.30 5.75 23.70
C GLU A 46 -5.04 4.90 23.52
N PHE A 47 -5.05 3.69 24.07
CA PHE A 47 -3.90 2.78 24.11
C PHE A 47 -3.66 2.00 22.81
N VAL A 48 -4.47 2.18 21.75
CA VAL A 48 -4.21 1.49 20.48
C VAL A 48 -2.98 2.07 19.78
N CYS A 49 -2.24 1.21 19.08
CA CYS A 49 -1.02 1.62 18.38
C CYS A 49 -1.30 2.65 17.28
N PHE A 50 -0.32 3.51 17.01
CA PHE A 50 -0.47 4.63 16.09
C PHE A 50 -0.90 4.25 14.65
N PRO A 51 -0.43 3.12 14.06
CA PRO A 51 -0.90 2.69 12.74
C PRO A 51 -2.41 2.46 12.66
N PHE A 52 -3.03 1.98 13.73
CA PHE A 52 -4.49 1.83 13.81
C PHE A 52 -5.18 3.18 13.61
N LYS A 53 -4.66 4.21 14.27
CA LYS A 53 -5.19 5.58 14.21
C LYS A 53 -5.01 6.13 12.79
N ALA A 54 -3.84 5.93 12.18
CA ALA A 54 -3.58 6.36 10.81
C ALA A 54 -4.52 5.69 9.79
N THR A 55 -4.60 4.36 9.83
CA THR A 55 -5.43 3.57 8.90
C THR A 55 -6.93 3.82 9.07
N LEU A 56 -7.41 4.07 10.30
CA LEU A 56 -8.80 4.50 10.53
C LEU A 56 -9.10 5.86 9.88
N GLY A 57 -8.15 6.80 9.95
CA GLY A 57 -8.26 8.10 9.27
C GLY A 57 -8.32 7.96 7.76
N ASP A 58 -7.47 7.11 7.20
CA ASP A 58 -7.48 6.79 5.76
C ASP A 58 -8.81 6.18 5.33
N PHE A 59 -9.38 5.27 6.12
CA PHE A 59 -10.70 4.71 5.84
C PHE A 59 -11.80 5.78 5.80
N VAL A 60 -11.81 6.72 6.74
CA VAL A 60 -12.79 7.82 6.72
C VAL A 60 -12.59 8.71 5.48
N SER A 61 -11.35 8.96 5.05
CA SER A 61 -11.08 9.66 3.78
C SER A 61 -11.62 8.87 2.58
N ALA A 62 -11.41 7.56 2.52
CA ALA A 62 -11.91 6.70 1.46
C ALA A 62 -13.45 6.65 1.39
N ILE A 63 -14.12 6.52 2.54
CA ILE A 63 -15.59 6.53 2.63
C ILE A 63 -16.16 7.84 2.09
N LYS A 64 -15.56 8.99 2.45
CA LYS A 64 -15.96 10.30 1.92
C LYS A 64 -15.81 10.43 0.40
N LYS A 65 -14.94 9.62 -0.21
CA LYS A 65 -14.76 9.54 -1.67
C LYS A 65 -15.67 8.49 -2.34
N GLY A 66 -16.56 7.86 -1.57
CA GLY A 66 -17.56 6.92 -2.06
C GLY A 66 -17.17 5.45 -2.01
N ALA A 67 -16.16 5.06 -1.22
CA ALA A 67 -15.90 3.65 -0.94
C ALA A 67 -17.05 3.05 -0.11
N ASP A 68 -17.57 1.91 -0.53
CA ASP A 68 -18.62 1.14 0.15
C ASP A 68 -18.07 -0.12 0.84
N THR A 69 -16.91 -0.60 0.39
CA THR A 69 -16.20 -1.75 0.95
C THR A 69 -14.75 -1.37 1.24
N LEU A 70 -14.25 -1.74 2.41
CA LEU A 70 -12.88 -1.52 2.83
C LEU A 70 -12.16 -2.87 2.97
N VAL A 71 -10.86 -2.90 2.71
CA VAL A 71 -10.01 -4.05 2.98
C VAL A 71 -8.96 -3.67 4.00
N MET A 72 -8.84 -4.48 5.05
CA MET A 72 -7.81 -4.33 6.07
C MET A 72 -6.97 -5.60 6.10
N ALA A 73 -5.66 -5.47 5.87
CA ALA A 73 -4.76 -6.59 6.10
C ALA A 73 -4.73 -6.92 7.60
N ILE A 74 -4.70 -8.21 7.93
CA ILE A 74 -4.60 -8.73 9.29
C ILE A 74 -3.53 -9.81 9.34
N ASP A 75 -3.08 -10.14 10.54
CA ASP A 75 -2.11 -11.20 10.77
C ASP A 75 -2.43 -11.89 12.10
N CYS A 76 -2.05 -13.17 12.21
CA CYS A 76 -2.18 -13.98 13.42
C CYS A 76 -0.99 -13.84 14.38
N GLY A 77 -0.07 -12.90 14.10
CA GLY A 77 1.10 -12.63 14.91
C GLY A 77 0.79 -12.08 16.32
N PRO A 78 1.81 -11.90 17.17
CA PRO A 78 1.64 -11.52 18.58
C PRO A 78 1.12 -10.08 18.79
N CYS A 79 0.87 -9.33 17.71
CA CYS A 79 0.52 -7.92 17.76
C CYS A 79 -1.00 -7.69 17.61
N ARG A 80 -1.43 -6.44 17.78
CA ARG A 80 -2.86 -6.07 17.70
C ARG A 80 -3.42 -6.02 16.27
N PHE A 81 -2.58 -6.21 15.25
CA PHE A 81 -2.95 -6.11 13.85
C PHE A 81 -4.09 -7.06 13.47
N GLY A 82 -4.13 -8.26 14.07
CA GLY A 82 -5.21 -9.23 13.90
C GLY A 82 -6.61 -8.70 14.20
N PHE A 83 -6.73 -7.72 15.11
CA PHE A 83 -8.03 -7.17 15.53
C PHE A 83 -8.37 -5.84 14.86
N TYR A 84 -7.53 -5.31 13.98
CA TYR A 84 -7.74 -4.00 13.37
C TYR A 84 -9.09 -3.94 12.67
N HIS A 85 -9.37 -4.93 11.81
CA HIS A 85 -10.60 -4.97 11.02
C HIS A 85 -11.86 -4.88 11.90
N ALA A 86 -11.98 -5.72 12.94
CA ALA A 86 -13.18 -5.82 13.76
C ALA A 86 -13.43 -4.53 14.57
N VAL A 87 -12.37 -3.97 15.14
CA VAL A 87 -12.49 -2.74 15.93
C VAL A 87 -12.74 -1.55 15.02
N GLN A 88 -12.05 -1.44 13.88
CA GLN A 88 -12.28 -0.36 12.91
C GLN A 88 -13.69 -0.41 12.33
N GLU A 89 -14.22 -1.59 12.01
CA GLU A 89 -15.58 -1.75 11.50
C GLU A 89 -16.60 -1.24 12.50
N ARG A 90 -16.48 -1.65 13.77
CA ARG A 90 -17.33 -1.18 14.85
C ARG A 90 -17.27 0.35 14.99
N LEU A 91 -16.06 0.92 15.03
CA LEU A 91 -15.88 2.37 15.17
C LEU A 91 -16.46 3.14 13.99
N ILE A 92 -16.28 2.65 12.76
CA ILE A 92 -16.83 3.26 11.55
C ILE A 92 -18.37 3.25 11.59
N HIS A 93 -18.98 2.17 12.06
CA HIS A 93 -20.44 2.11 12.26
C HIS A 93 -20.92 3.06 13.35
N ASP A 94 -20.20 3.14 14.47
CA ASP A 94 -20.50 4.07 15.57
C ASP A 94 -20.35 5.55 15.14
N MET A 95 -19.49 5.83 14.15
CA MET A 95 -19.38 7.14 13.48
C MET A 95 -20.54 7.46 12.52
N GLY A 96 -21.46 6.52 12.30
CA GLY A 96 -22.66 6.68 11.46
C GLY A 96 -22.57 6.02 10.08
N TYR A 97 -21.43 5.43 9.70
CA TYR A 97 -21.24 4.78 8.41
C TYR A 97 -21.74 3.31 8.43
N LYS A 98 -23.04 3.11 8.64
CA LYS A 98 -23.64 1.79 8.91
C LYS A 98 -23.56 0.77 7.76
N ASN A 99 -23.38 1.23 6.53
CA ASN A 99 -23.40 0.38 5.33
C ASN A 99 -21.99 0.07 4.80
N ILE A 100 -20.96 0.29 5.61
CA ILE A 100 -19.57 0.02 5.23
C ILE A 100 -19.17 -1.35 5.74
N ASN A 101 -18.67 -2.20 4.84
CA ASN A 101 -18.14 -3.51 5.20
C ASN A 101 -16.61 -3.45 5.21
N ILE A 102 -15.96 -4.00 6.25
CA ILE A 102 -14.51 -4.16 6.27
C ILE A 102 -14.15 -5.63 6.13
N ILE A 103 -13.42 -5.94 5.07
CA ILE A 103 -13.01 -7.30 4.76
C ILE A 103 -11.59 -7.52 5.27
N PRO A 104 -11.37 -8.47 6.21
CA PRO A 104 -10.04 -8.85 6.62
C PRO A 104 -9.33 -9.61 5.49
N LEU A 105 -8.08 -9.25 5.25
CA LEU A 105 -7.17 -10.01 4.39
C LEU A 105 -6.05 -10.59 5.25
N ASP A 106 -6.19 -11.87 5.59
CA ASP A 106 -5.24 -12.55 6.47
C ASP A 106 -3.94 -12.91 5.73
N GLN A 107 -2.81 -12.49 6.30
CA GLN A 107 -1.47 -12.80 5.80
C GLN A 107 -1.05 -14.24 6.10
N ALA A 108 -1.48 -14.82 7.23
CA ALA A 108 -1.15 -16.18 7.61
C ALA A 108 -1.81 -17.21 6.67
N ASP A 109 -2.93 -16.82 6.06
CA ASP A 109 -3.71 -17.63 5.14
C ASP A 109 -3.11 -17.69 3.72
N LEU A 110 -1.99 -17.03 3.45
CA LEU A 110 -1.31 -17.11 2.14
C LEU A 110 -0.97 -18.55 1.73
N LEU A 111 -0.84 -19.47 2.69
CA LEU A 111 -0.61 -20.90 2.48
C LEU A 111 -1.90 -21.73 2.33
N GLU A 112 -3.01 -21.29 2.91
CA GLU A 112 -4.30 -22.02 2.90
C GLU A 112 -5.27 -21.54 1.82
N PHE A 113 -4.94 -20.45 1.13
CA PHE A 113 -5.70 -19.93 -0.01
C PHE A 113 -7.14 -19.47 0.34
N ASN A 114 -7.55 -19.33 1.60
CA ASN A 114 -8.91 -18.82 1.89
C ASN A 114 -9.08 -17.36 1.45
N TRP A 115 -7.99 -16.59 1.41
CA TRP A 115 -7.96 -15.26 0.80
C TRP A 115 -8.39 -15.27 -0.68
N VAL A 116 -8.18 -16.38 -1.42
CA VAL A 116 -8.68 -16.56 -2.79
C VAL A 116 -10.20 -16.53 -2.79
N LYS A 117 -10.84 -17.21 -1.83
CA LYS A 117 -12.30 -17.26 -1.71
C LYS A 117 -12.86 -15.88 -1.38
N THR A 118 -12.25 -15.17 -0.43
CA THR A 118 -12.60 -13.78 -0.11
C THR A 118 -12.49 -12.86 -1.33
N LEU A 119 -11.41 -12.98 -2.10
CA LEU A 119 -11.22 -12.19 -3.33
C LEU A 119 -12.17 -12.61 -4.47
N GLN A 120 -12.54 -13.89 -4.56
CA GLN A 120 -13.54 -14.38 -5.53
C GLN A 120 -14.95 -13.89 -5.18
N GLU A 121 -15.31 -13.89 -3.89
CA GLU A 121 -16.56 -13.33 -3.39
C GLU A 121 -16.64 -11.82 -3.69
N LEU A 122 -15.53 -11.10 -3.50
CA LEU A 122 -15.39 -9.70 -3.89
C LEU A 122 -15.54 -9.48 -5.41
N GLY A 123 -15.02 -10.39 -6.23
CA GLY A 123 -15.08 -10.32 -7.69
C GLY A 123 -16.45 -10.66 -8.29
N GLY A 124 -17.38 -11.23 -7.51
CA GLY A 124 -18.79 -11.45 -7.87
C GLY A 124 -19.07 -12.39 -9.05
N LYS A 125 -18.06 -13.06 -9.63
CA LYS A 125 -18.21 -13.93 -10.81
C LYS A 125 -17.54 -15.29 -10.59
N LYS A 126 -18.35 -16.33 -10.39
CA LYS A 126 -17.93 -17.75 -10.35
C LYS A 126 -17.83 -18.33 -11.76
N ASP A 127 -17.10 -17.66 -12.64
CA ASP A 127 -16.91 -18.12 -14.01
C ASP A 127 -15.61 -18.93 -14.13
N LEU A 128 -15.50 -19.85 -15.10
CA LEU A 128 -14.28 -20.63 -15.34
C LEU A 128 -13.07 -19.73 -15.68
N PHE A 129 -13.33 -18.56 -16.27
CA PHE A 129 -12.34 -17.50 -16.51
C PHE A 129 -11.94 -16.71 -15.26
N ALA A 130 -12.63 -16.89 -14.13
CA ALA A 130 -12.28 -16.22 -12.88
C ALA A 130 -10.92 -16.69 -12.35
N TYR A 131 -10.60 -17.98 -12.51
CA TYR A 131 -9.31 -18.52 -12.08
C TYR A 131 -8.13 -17.92 -12.86
N SER A 132 -8.25 -17.79 -14.19
CA SER A 132 -7.19 -17.20 -15.01
C SER A 132 -7.01 -15.70 -14.74
N LYS A 133 -8.10 -14.96 -14.56
CA LYS A 133 -8.07 -13.55 -14.13
C LYS A 133 -7.42 -13.39 -12.76
N PHE A 134 -7.75 -14.28 -11.84
CA PHE A 134 -7.18 -14.29 -10.50
C PHE A 134 -5.67 -14.52 -10.51
N VAL A 135 -5.21 -15.59 -11.15
CA VAL A 135 -3.77 -15.89 -11.29
C VAL A 135 -3.05 -14.72 -11.96
N LYS A 136 -3.64 -14.12 -13.00
CA LYS A 136 -3.10 -12.92 -13.63
C LYS A 136 -2.99 -11.76 -12.64
N ALA A 137 -4.04 -11.45 -11.88
CA ALA A 137 -4.04 -10.38 -10.88
C ALA A 137 -2.91 -10.55 -9.85
N ILE A 138 -2.69 -11.77 -9.38
CA ILE A 138 -1.61 -12.10 -8.45
C ILE A 138 -0.22 -11.95 -9.08
N ILE A 139 -0.04 -12.40 -10.32
CA ILE A 139 1.22 -12.18 -11.05
C ILE A 139 1.51 -10.69 -11.19
N PHE A 140 0.51 -9.87 -11.51
CA PHE A 140 0.65 -8.42 -11.59
C PHE A 140 1.02 -7.82 -10.22
N PHE A 141 0.31 -8.20 -9.17
CA PHE A 141 0.57 -7.78 -7.79
C PHE A 141 2.02 -8.08 -7.38
N LEU A 142 2.45 -9.34 -7.48
CA LEU A 142 3.79 -9.76 -7.09
C LEU A 142 4.89 -9.07 -7.91
N LYS A 143 4.68 -8.90 -9.22
CA LYS A 143 5.63 -8.17 -10.08
C LYS A 143 5.73 -6.71 -9.69
N LYS A 144 4.61 -6.00 -9.49
CA LYS A 144 4.63 -4.60 -9.08
C LYS A 144 5.21 -4.45 -7.68
N ALA A 145 4.87 -5.32 -6.73
CA ALA A 145 5.46 -5.32 -5.39
C ALA A 145 6.99 -5.49 -5.44
N LYS A 146 7.50 -6.43 -6.25
CA LYS A 146 8.94 -6.60 -6.45
C LYS A 146 9.60 -5.37 -7.07
N LEU A 147 8.98 -4.77 -8.09
CA LEU A 147 9.50 -3.56 -8.74
C LEU A 147 9.49 -2.34 -7.81
N LEU A 148 8.47 -2.20 -6.96
CA LEU A 148 8.44 -1.17 -5.91
C LEU A 148 9.58 -1.36 -4.91
N ASN A 149 9.84 -2.60 -4.48
CA ASN A 149 10.99 -2.92 -3.65
C ASN A 149 12.32 -2.59 -4.35
N ASP A 150 12.42 -2.84 -5.66
CA ASP A 150 13.62 -2.49 -6.43
C ASP A 150 13.84 -0.98 -6.55
N ILE A 151 12.75 -0.19 -6.70
CA ILE A 151 12.79 1.28 -6.64
C ILE A 151 13.27 1.75 -5.26
N GLN A 152 12.71 1.18 -4.18
CA GLN A 152 13.11 1.52 -2.81
C GLN A 152 14.55 1.10 -2.49
N THR A 153 15.01 -0.02 -3.03
CA THR A 153 16.41 -0.44 -2.89
C THR A 153 17.34 0.55 -3.59
N ALA A 154 17.01 0.95 -4.82
CA ALA A 154 17.76 1.96 -5.56
C ALA A 154 17.71 3.33 -4.85
N GLU A 155 16.59 3.72 -4.28
CA GLU A 155 16.51 4.92 -3.43
C GLU A 155 17.56 4.90 -2.31
N GLY A 156 17.60 3.82 -1.53
CA GLY A 156 18.54 3.68 -0.41
C GLY A 156 20.01 3.70 -0.86
N LEU A 157 20.29 3.28 -2.09
CA LEU A 157 21.65 3.28 -2.65
C LEU A 157 22.07 4.63 -3.23
N PHE A 158 21.16 5.45 -3.74
CA PHE A 158 21.49 6.68 -4.49
C PHE A 158 21.20 7.96 -3.71
N ARG A 159 20.16 7.99 -2.87
CA ARG A 159 19.65 9.23 -2.24
C ARG A 159 20.72 9.98 -1.45
N ALA A 160 21.56 9.29 -0.69
CA ALA A 160 22.60 9.93 0.12
C ALA A 160 23.78 10.48 -0.72
N TYR A 161 23.90 10.05 -1.97
CA TYR A 161 24.96 10.44 -2.89
C TYR A 161 24.52 11.52 -3.89
N GLU A 162 23.24 11.90 -3.92
CA GLU A 162 22.76 12.93 -4.85
C GLU A 162 23.47 14.27 -4.61
N ARG A 163 23.91 14.93 -5.70
CA ARG A 163 24.52 16.27 -5.58
C ARG A 163 23.46 17.31 -5.24
N ASN A 164 22.33 17.29 -5.94
CA ASN A 164 21.21 18.19 -5.68
C ASN A 164 20.12 17.47 -4.90
N LYS A 165 19.76 18.06 -3.76
CA LYS A 165 18.75 17.50 -2.86
C LYS A 165 17.39 17.41 -3.58
N GLY A 166 16.81 16.21 -3.61
CA GLY A 166 15.49 15.95 -4.17
C GLY A 166 15.48 15.34 -5.57
N ASP A 167 16.64 15.22 -6.25
CA ASP A 167 16.73 14.58 -7.56
C ASP A 167 16.22 13.12 -7.51
N THR A 168 16.62 12.38 -6.48
CA THR A 168 16.15 11.01 -6.25
C THR A 168 14.64 10.96 -6.00
N THR A 169 14.09 11.92 -5.24
CA THR A 169 12.65 12.03 -4.99
C THR A 169 11.86 12.22 -6.28
N ASN A 170 12.34 13.07 -7.17
CA ASN A 170 11.68 13.35 -8.45
C ASN A 170 11.67 12.12 -9.36
N ILE A 171 12.78 11.38 -9.41
CA ILE A 171 12.87 10.11 -10.15
C ILE A 171 11.89 9.08 -9.59
N ILE A 172 11.85 8.89 -8.27
CA ILE A 172 10.95 7.92 -7.63
C ILE A 172 9.49 8.26 -7.91
N LYS A 173 9.09 9.53 -7.79
CA LYS A 173 7.74 9.98 -8.14
C LYS A 173 7.40 9.63 -9.59
N GLY A 174 8.34 9.87 -10.53
CA GLY A 174 8.19 9.51 -11.93
C GLY A 174 8.08 8.00 -12.15
N LEU A 175 8.94 7.20 -11.50
CA LEU A 175 8.93 5.74 -11.61
C LEU A 175 7.66 5.13 -11.03
N ASN A 176 7.21 5.60 -9.86
CA ASN A 176 5.97 5.15 -9.23
C ASN A 176 4.75 5.45 -10.13
N LYS A 177 4.69 6.65 -10.72
CA LYS A 177 3.65 6.99 -11.69
C LYS A 177 3.68 6.08 -12.91
N LYS A 178 4.85 5.90 -13.54
CA LYS A 178 5.02 4.98 -14.69
C LYS A 178 4.62 3.55 -14.34
N LEU A 179 4.97 3.08 -13.14
CA LEU A 179 4.64 1.72 -12.69
C LEU A 179 3.15 1.53 -12.42
N ASP A 180 2.48 2.54 -11.88
CA ASP A 180 1.01 2.54 -11.71
C ASP A 180 0.31 2.41 -13.07
N GLU A 181 0.74 3.20 -14.05
CA GLU A 181 0.19 3.20 -15.42
C GLU A 181 0.53 1.94 -16.24
N THR A 182 1.53 1.15 -15.83
CA THR A 182 1.97 -0.04 -16.57
C THR A 182 1.01 -1.22 -16.35
N ASN A 183 0.31 -1.61 -17.41
CA ASN A 183 -0.74 -2.64 -17.38
C ASN A 183 -0.47 -3.86 -18.27
N LYS A 184 0.76 -4.00 -18.82
CA LYS A 184 1.17 -5.17 -19.61
C LYS A 184 2.31 -5.92 -18.94
N LEU A 185 2.23 -7.26 -18.92
CA LEU A 185 3.27 -8.11 -18.35
C LEU A 185 4.62 -7.97 -19.07
N THR A 186 4.61 -7.74 -20.39
CA THR A 186 5.82 -7.52 -21.19
C THR A 186 6.53 -6.24 -20.81
N GLU A 187 5.78 -5.17 -20.53
CA GLU A 187 6.30 -3.89 -20.04
C GLU A 187 6.84 -4.03 -18.62
N LEU A 188 6.11 -4.72 -17.72
CA LEU A 188 6.59 -5.00 -16.36
C LEU A 188 7.90 -5.80 -16.33
N ARG A 189 8.05 -6.80 -17.23
CA ARG A 189 9.31 -7.57 -17.36
C ARG A 189 10.49 -6.68 -17.75
N LYS A 190 10.26 -5.62 -18.53
CA LYS A 190 11.30 -4.68 -18.98
C LYS A 190 11.49 -3.51 -18.00
N PHE A 191 10.62 -3.37 -17.00
CA PHE A 191 10.61 -2.20 -16.11
C PHE A 191 11.87 -2.10 -15.24
N THR A 192 12.53 -3.21 -14.90
CA THR A 192 13.83 -3.19 -14.22
C THR A 192 14.89 -2.39 -15.00
N ASN A 193 14.85 -2.44 -16.35
CA ASN A 193 15.75 -1.63 -17.17
C ASN A 193 15.38 -0.15 -17.14
N VAL A 194 14.10 0.19 -16.98
CA VAL A 194 13.63 1.57 -16.80
C VAL A 194 14.15 2.14 -15.48
N ILE A 195 14.05 1.36 -14.39
CA ILE A 195 14.60 1.73 -13.08
C ILE A 195 16.10 2.02 -13.22
N LYS A 196 16.87 1.06 -13.75
CA LYS A 196 18.32 1.23 -13.96
C LYS A 196 18.65 2.46 -14.81
N LYS A 197 17.93 2.67 -15.91
CA LYS A 197 18.17 3.79 -16.83
C LYS A 197 17.90 5.14 -16.14
N ASP A 198 16.85 5.25 -15.33
CA ASP A 198 16.52 6.51 -14.68
C ASP A 198 17.49 6.81 -13.52
N PHE A 199 17.84 5.82 -12.68
CA PHE A 199 18.84 6.02 -11.62
C PHE A 199 20.26 6.27 -12.15
N ASN A 200 20.66 5.67 -13.29
CA ASN A 200 21.99 5.92 -13.90
C ASN A 200 22.17 7.34 -14.44
N LYS A 201 21.07 8.10 -14.61
CA LYS A 201 21.15 9.51 -15.03
C LYS A 201 21.37 10.47 -13.86
N LEU A 202 21.26 10.00 -12.61
CA LEU A 202 21.47 10.84 -11.44
C LEU A 202 22.92 11.32 -11.39
N ASP A 203 23.08 12.61 -11.17
CA ASP A 203 24.38 13.18 -10.80
C ASP A 203 24.65 12.86 -9.33
N ILE A 204 25.60 11.96 -9.11
CA ILE A 204 25.98 11.47 -7.80
C ILE A 204 27.44 11.78 -7.48
N ASP A 205 27.69 12.07 -6.21
CA ASP A 205 29.02 12.25 -5.65
C ASP A 205 29.45 11.01 -4.87
N LYS A 206 30.16 10.11 -5.56
CA LYS A 206 30.68 8.87 -4.97
C LYS A 206 31.83 9.09 -3.97
N SER A 207 32.38 10.30 -3.86
CA SER A 207 33.43 10.60 -2.88
C SER A 207 32.89 10.71 -1.45
N ARG A 208 31.57 10.87 -1.30
CA ARG A 208 30.91 10.92 0.00
C ARG A 208 30.98 9.57 0.71
N SER A 209 31.03 9.62 2.05
CA SER A 209 30.86 8.46 2.92
C SER A 209 29.65 8.66 3.83
N PRO A 210 28.41 8.42 3.34
CA PRO A 210 27.21 8.61 4.14
C PRO A 210 27.06 7.58 5.26
N LEU A 211 26.40 7.98 6.34
CA LEU A 211 26.02 7.07 7.42
C LEU A 211 25.06 5.99 6.91
N ARG A 212 25.32 4.73 7.25
CA ARG A 212 24.39 3.63 7.00
C ARG A 212 23.45 3.51 8.19
N VAL A 213 22.16 3.67 7.94
CA VAL A 213 21.11 3.63 8.97
C VAL A 213 20.20 2.43 8.71
N GLY A 214 20.06 1.56 9.69
CA GLY A 214 19.03 0.51 9.70
C GLY A 214 17.77 1.05 10.37
N LEU A 215 16.62 0.89 9.70
CA LEU A 215 15.31 1.21 10.28
C LEU A 215 14.65 -0.11 10.70
N SER A 216 14.26 -0.20 11.97
CA SER A 216 13.56 -1.34 12.54
C SER A 216 12.37 -0.84 13.35
N GLY A 217 11.24 -1.52 13.24
CA GLY A 217 10.02 -1.15 13.93
C GLY A 217 8.77 -1.66 13.23
N GLU A 218 7.66 -1.01 13.55
CA GLU A 218 6.35 -1.37 13.00
C GLU A 218 6.29 -1.07 11.49
N ILE A 219 5.66 -1.98 10.73
CA ILE A 219 5.69 -2.00 9.27
C ILE A 219 5.01 -0.79 8.64
N HIS A 220 3.82 -0.40 9.12
CA HIS A 220 3.11 0.75 8.61
C HIS A 220 3.86 2.05 8.91
N ILE A 221 4.41 2.23 10.12
CA ILE A 221 5.28 3.37 10.42
C ILE A 221 6.42 3.42 9.41
N SER A 222 7.11 2.31 9.20
CA SER A 222 8.28 2.24 8.32
C SER A 222 7.97 2.54 6.85
N LEU A 223 6.75 2.27 6.40
CA LEU A 223 6.35 2.40 5.00
C LEU A 223 5.59 3.70 4.67
N GLU A 224 4.89 4.30 5.64
CA GLU A 224 4.06 5.50 5.41
C GLU A 224 4.85 6.78 5.73
N PRO A 225 5.24 7.59 4.71
CA PRO A 225 6.13 8.74 4.88
C PRO A 225 5.60 9.79 5.87
N TYR A 226 4.29 10.04 5.87
CA TYR A 226 3.72 11.01 6.80
C TYR A 226 3.94 10.61 8.26
N VAL A 227 3.86 9.32 8.53
CA VAL A 227 3.89 8.77 9.89
C VAL A 227 5.31 8.58 10.41
N ASN A 228 6.26 8.19 9.54
CA ASN A 228 7.68 8.15 9.91
C ASN A 228 8.38 9.52 9.86
N LEU A 229 7.64 10.61 9.70
CA LEU A 229 8.20 11.96 9.58
C LEU A 229 9.23 12.06 8.46
N ASP A 230 8.92 11.41 7.34
CA ASP A 230 9.67 11.54 6.11
C ASP A 230 11.13 11.02 6.24
N ILE A 231 11.42 10.21 7.27
CA ILE A 231 12.70 9.49 7.47
C ILE A 231 12.91 8.53 6.29
N ARG A 232 11.82 7.90 5.83
CA ARG A 232 11.76 7.10 4.61
C ARG A 232 10.53 7.53 3.81
N ARG A 233 10.70 7.79 2.51
CA ARG A 233 9.67 8.45 1.67
C ARG A 233 9.26 7.62 0.47
#